data_AF-A0ABD5MFT9-F1
#
_entry.id   AF-A0ABD5MFT9-F1
#
_cell.length_a   1.000
_cell.length_b   1.000
_cell.length_c   1.000
_cell.angle_alpha   90.00
_cell.angle_beta   90.00
_cell.angle_gamma   90.00
#
_symmetry.space_group_name_H-M   'P 1'
#
loop_
_entity.id
_entity.type
_entity.pdbx_description
1 polymer ?
#
loop_
_entity_poly.entity_id
_entity_poly.type
_entity_poly.pdbx_seq_one_letter_code
_entity_poly.pdbx_strand_id
1 'polypeptide(L)'
;MATIESGRQKSAVEYLKFGAKTSKRVTWESWEFTIESPHLVRVTNASYGIEKDDHSYLVGVENRDDVLVPAECECPADMYNEEYDCKHKVALATVGGPVVLEASVNFPTPRADPERTNLSPLSDRLRTDGGTTAEKGNEEAQPLGSSEYEECEECAKLSDDFPCFPCFINGRKELPK
;
A
#
# COMPACT_ATOMS: atom_id res chain seq x y z
N MET A 1 -36.72 -25.21 -28.55
CA MET A 1 -35.41 -25.89 -28.46
C MET A 1 -34.58 -25.12 -27.46
N ALA A 2 -34.44 -25.63 -26.23
CA ALA A 2 -33.54 -25.03 -25.26
C ALA A 2 -32.11 -25.30 -25.73
N THR A 3 -31.39 -24.24 -26.06
CA THR A 3 -29.96 -24.31 -26.35
C THR A 3 -29.25 -24.71 -25.06
N ILE A 4 -28.71 -25.93 -25.04
CA ILE A 4 -27.76 -26.35 -24.03
C ILE A 4 -26.46 -25.62 -24.37
N GLU A 5 -26.29 -24.42 -23.83
CA GLU A 5 -24.95 -23.83 -23.72
C GLU A 5 -24.13 -24.82 -22.91
N SER A 6 -23.19 -25.49 -23.56
CA SER A 6 -22.17 -26.30 -22.90
C SER A 6 -21.32 -25.35 -22.07
N GLY A 7 -21.78 -25.06 -20.85
CA GLY A 7 -21.27 -24.03 -19.97
C GLY A 7 -19.86 -24.34 -19.48
N ARG A 8 -18.86 -23.95 -20.27
CA ARG A 8 -17.52 -23.73 -19.74
C ARG A 8 -17.65 -22.62 -18.70
N GLN A 9 -17.33 -22.93 -17.44
CA GLN A 9 -17.26 -21.89 -16.41
C GLN A 9 -16.20 -20.87 -16.82
N LYS A 10 -16.57 -19.59 -16.81
CA LYS A 10 -15.65 -18.50 -17.10
C LYS A 10 -14.56 -18.50 -16.04
N SER A 11 -13.31 -18.40 -16.46
CA SER A 11 -12.19 -18.24 -15.53
C SER A 11 -12.05 -16.78 -15.11
N ALA A 12 -11.50 -16.51 -13.92
CA ALA A 12 -11.23 -15.15 -13.45
C ALA A 12 -10.39 -14.33 -14.44
N VAL A 13 -9.52 -15.01 -15.19
CA VAL A 13 -8.65 -14.42 -16.22
C VAL A 13 -9.46 -13.81 -17.38
N GLU A 14 -10.62 -14.38 -17.71
CA GLU A 14 -11.48 -13.90 -18.81
C GLU A 14 -12.15 -12.55 -18.49
N TYR A 15 -12.15 -12.14 -17.22
CA TYR A 15 -12.64 -10.84 -16.77
C TYR A 15 -11.57 -9.75 -16.78
N LEU A 16 -10.30 -10.10 -17.05
CA LEU A 16 -9.18 -9.17 -17.03
C LEU A 16 -8.75 -8.79 -18.45
N LYS A 17 -8.51 -7.50 -18.69
CA LYS A 17 -7.97 -6.93 -19.91
C LYS A 17 -6.46 -6.67 -19.74
N PHE A 18 -5.62 -7.51 -20.35
CA PHE A 18 -4.17 -7.35 -20.29
C PHE A 18 -3.48 -7.75 -21.60
N GLY A 19 -2.33 -7.14 -21.87
CA GLY A 19 -1.54 -7.41 -23.07
C GLY A 19 -0.59 -8.61 -22.94
N ALA A 20 -0.05 -9.06 -24.08
CA ALA A 20 0.90 -10.17 -24.15
C ALA A 20 2.17 -9.95 -23.30
N LYS A 21 2.61 -8.70 -23.14
CA LYS A 21 3.75 -8.35 -22.26
C LYS A 21 3.44 -8.67 -20.80
N THR A 22 2.27 -8.25 -20.32
CA THR A 22 1.83 -8.52 -18.94
C THR A 22 1.71 -10.01 -18.69
N SER A 23 1.07 -10.74 -19.62
CA SER A 23 0.95 -12.20 -19.55
C SER A 23 2.32 -12.89 -19.41
N LYS A 24 3.28 -12.57 -20.28
CA LYS A 24 4.64 -13.15 -20.23
C LYS A 24 5.36 -12.84 -18.93
N ARG A 25 5.27 -11.60 -18.44
CA ARG A 25 5.90 -11.19 -17.18
C ARG A 25 5.34 -11.99 -16.00
N VAL A 26 4.03 -12.17 -15.95
CA VAL A 26 3.39 -12.96 -14.89
C VAL A 26 3.91 -14.40 -14.88
N THR A 27 4.15 -15.01 -16.05
CA THR A 27 4.71 -16.38 -16.15
C THR A 27 6.18 -16.49 -15.73
N TRP A 28 6.99 -15.44 -15.91
CA TRP A 28 8.44 -15.48 -15.60
C TRP A 28 8.80 -14.92 -14.24
N GLU A 29 7.90 -14.13 -13.63
CA GLU A 29 8.09 -13.56 -12.31
C GLU A 29 7.61 -14.53 -11.21
N SER A 30 8.20 -14.42 -10.03
CA SER A 30 7.83 -15.17 -8.83
C SER A 30 6.86 -14.36 -7.98
N TRP A 31 5.86 -15.02 -7.40
CA TRP A 31 4.75 -14.38 -6.70
C TRP A 31 4.53 -15.00 -5.33
N GLU A 32 4.28 -14.17 -4.33
CA GLU A 32 3.80 -14.57 -3.00
C GLU A 32 2.41 -13.98 -2.77
N PHE A 33 1.52 -14.77 -2.18
CA PHE A 33 0.14 -14.38 -1.89
C PHE A 33 -0.12 -14.53 -0.40
N THR A 34 -0.59 -13.46 0.23
CA THR A 34 -1.00 -13.47 1.65
C THR A 34 -2.42 -12.94 1.76
N ILE A 35 -3.30 -13.66 2.44
CA ILE A 35 -4.69 -13.22 2.66
C ILE A 35 -4.70 -12.37 3.92
N GLU A 36 -5.01 -11.08 3.77
CA GLU A 36 -4.95 -10.08 4.86
C GLU A 36 -6.29 -9.94 5.57
N SER A 37 -7.37 -9.98 4.79
CA SER A 37 -8.74 -9.91 5.29
C SER A 37 -9.67 -10.59 4.28
N PRO A 38 -10.97 -10.76 4.60
CA PRO A 38 -11.92 -11.26 3.63
C PRO A 38 -11.88 -10.41 2.37
N HIS A 39 -11.85 -11.05 1.21
CA HIS A 39 -11.80 -10.39 -0.10
C HIS A 39 -10.53 -9.55 -0.36
N LEU A 40 -9.48 -9.66 0.46
CA LEU A 40 -8.27 -8.85 0.32
C LEU A 40 -7.00 -9.70 0.34
N VAL A 41 -6.24 -9.63 -0.73
CA VAL A 41 -5.01 -10.41 -0.90
C VAL A 41 -3.82 -9.48 -1.13
N ARG A 42 -2.79 -9.58 -0.30
CA ARG A 42 -1.48 -9.01 -0.57
C ARG A 42 -0.77 -9.86 -1.62
N VAL A 43 -0.46 -9.24 -2.75
CA VAL A 43 0.26 -9.83 -3.88
C VAL A 43 1.66 -9.23 -3.93
N THR A 44 2.67 -10.05 -3.70
CA THR A 44 4.08 -9.62 -3.67
C THR A 44 4.85 -10.22 -4.83
N ASN A 45 5.59 -9.38 -5.55
CA ASN A 45 6.49 -9.84 -6.59
C ASN A 45 7.85 -10.26 -6.00
N ALA A 46 8.01 -11.55 -5.74
CA ALA A 46 9.21 -12.10 -5.14
C ALA A 46 10.45 -12.07 -6.06
N SER A 47 10.29 -11.78 -7.37
CA SER A 47 11.45 -11.64 -8.26
C SER A 47 12.35 -10.44 -7.92
N TYR A 48 11.86 -9.47 -7.14
CA TYR A 48 12.66 -8.35 -6.65
C TYR A 48 13.55 -8.71 -5.45
N GLY A 49 13.49 -9.95 -4.95
CA GLY A 49 14.39 -10.43 -3.90
C GLY A 49 14.23 -9.61 -2.62
N ILE A 50 15.30 -8.91 -2.23
CA ILE A 50 15.33 -8.09 -1.00
C ILE A 50 14.40 -6.87 -1.12
N GLU A 51 14.16 -6.37 -2.32
CA GLU A 51 13.29 -5.22 -2.60
C GLU A 51 11.83 -5.63 -2.87
N LYS A 52 11.46 -6.88 -2.57
CA LYS A 52 10.10 -7.37 -2.83
C LYS A 52 9.02 -6.62 -2.07
N ASP A 53 9.37 -6.06 -0.90
CA ASP A 53 8.41 -5.35 -0.06
C ASP A 53 7.94 -4.04 -0.72
N ASP A 54 8.79 -3.40 -1.54
CA ASP A 54 8.41 -2.25 -2.38
C ASP A 54 7.51 -2.65 -3.57
N HIS A 55 7.37 -3.96 -3.80
CA HIS A 55 6.59 -4.58 -4.87
C HIS A 55 5.51 -5.51 -4.31
N SER A 56 4.99 -5.16 -3.12
CA SER A 56 3.84 -5.79 -2.46
C SER A 56 2.64 -4.86 -2.52
N TYR A 57 1.53 -5.33 -3.10
CA TYR A 57 0.31 -4.54 -3.21
C TYR A 57 -0.92 -5.34 -2.80
N LEU A 58 -1.85 -4.71 -2.11
CA LEU A 58 -3.19 -5.21 -1.83
C LEU A 58 -4.05 -5.24 -3.10
N VAL A 59 -4.73 -6.36 -3.28
CA VAL A 59 -5.66 -6.63 -4.38
C VAL A 59 -7.00 -7.05 -3.81
N GLY A 60 -8.05 -6.31 -4.14
CA GLY A 60 -9.43 -6.63 -3.79
C GLY A 60 -9.99 -7.73 -4.69
N VAL A 61 -10.81 -8.62 -4.13
CA VAL A 61 -11.45 -9.74 -4.82
C VAL A 61 -12.96 -9.61 -4.71
N GLU A 62 -13.65 -9.58 -5.85
CA GLU A 62 -15.10 -9.51 -5.92
C GLU A 62 -15.70 -10.75 -6.59
N ASN A 63 -17.00 -10.98 -6.39
CA ASN A 63 -17.74 -12.01 -7.11
C ASN A 63 -18.49 -11.36 -8.29
N ARG A 64 -18.14 -11.75 -9.52
CA ARG A 64 -18.83 -11.38 -10.77
C ARG A 64 -19.36 -12.65 -11.43
N ASP A 65 -20.68 -12.76 -11.58
CA ASP A 65 -21.35 -13.92 -12.18
C ASP A 65 -20.91 -15.28 -11.58
N ASP A 66 -20.85 -15.37 -10.25
CA ASP A 66 -20.37 -16.55 -9.51
C ASP A 66 -18.89 -16.89 -9.73
N VAL A 67 -18.11 -15.96 -10.30
CA VAL A 67 -16.66 -16.08 -10.48
C VAL A 67 -15.96 -15.05 -9.59
N LEU A 68 -15.00 -15.51 -8.79
CA LEU A 68 -14.15 -14.61 -8.01
C LEU A 68 -13.11 -13.96 -8.92
N VAL A 69 -13.07 -12.64 -8.95
CA VAL A 69 -12.25 -11.85 -9.88
C VAL A 69 -11.47 -10.78 -9.10
N PRO A 70 -10.17 -10.59 -9.38
CA PRO A 70 -9.44 -9.42 -8.89
C PRO A 70 -10.05 -8.11 -9.42
N ALA A 71 -10.56 -7.29 -8.53
CA ALA A 71 -11.35 -6.09 -8.85
C ALA A 71 -10.47 -4.84 -8.97
N GLU A 72 -9.64 -4.60 -7.97
CA GLU A 72 -8.84 -3.38 -7.78
C GLU A 72 -7.48 -3.73 -7.16
N CYS A 73 -6.46 -2.92 -7.44
CA CYS A 73 -5.13 -3.07 -6.88
C CYS A 73 -4.54 -1.70 -6.50
N GLU A 74 -3.84 -1.61 -5.36
CA GLU A 74 -3.21 -0.36 -4.92
C GLU A 74 -1.93 0.00 -5.69
N CYS A 75 -1.52 -0.80 -6.68
CA CYS A 75 -0.30 -0.52 -7.42
C CYS A 75 -0.49 0.67 -8.39
N PRO A 76 0.58 1.42 -8.71
CA PRO A 76 0.49 2.55 -9.64
C PRO A 76 -0.09 2.18 -11.02
N ALA A 77 0.14 0.95 -11.48
CA ALA A 77 -0.35 0.50 -12.78
C ALA A 77 -1.87 0.28 -12.83
N ASP A 78 -2.55 0.12 -11.69
CA ASP A 78 -4.01 0.01 -11.63
C ASP A 78 -4.63 1.38 -11.29
N MET A 79 -4.00 2.14 -10.38
CA MET A 79 -4.46 3.49 -9.99
C MET A 79 -4.48 4.50 -11.14
N TYR A 80 -3.53 4.41 -12.07
CA TYR A 80 -3.37 5.40 -13.14
C TYR A 80 -3.73 4.86 -14.54
N ASN A 81 -4.23 3.62 -14.63
CA ASN A 81 -4.61 3.02 -15.91
C ASN A 81 -5.89 2.21 -15.77
N GLU A 82 -6.99 2.75 -16.29
CA GLU A 82 -8.31 2.11 -16.30
C GLU A 82 -8.48 1.13 -17.48
N GLU A 83 -7.59 1.19 -18.48
CA GLU A 83 -7.74 0.41 -19.70
C GLU A 83 -7.20 -1.03 -19.56
N TYR A 84 -6.14 -1.21 -18.79
CA TYR A 84 -5.46 -2.50 -18.66
C TYR A 84 -5.24 -2.90 -17.21
N ASP A 85 -5.59 -4.15 -16.89
CA ASP A 85 -5.33 -4.73 -15.60
C ASP A 85 -3.84 -4.90 -15.34
N CYS A 86 -3.44 -4.49 -14.13
CA CYS A 86 -2.07 -4.58 -13.68
C CYS A 86 -1.60 -6.05 -13.57
N LYS A 87 -0.27 -6.24 -13.58
CA LYS A 87 0.33 -7.57 -13.43
C LYS A 87 -0.07 -8.29 -12.15
N HIS A 88 -0.42 -7.56 -11.08
CA HIS A 88 -0.80 -8.13 -9.79
C HIS A 88 -2.16 -8.83 -9.85
N LYS A 89 -3.15 -8.19 -10.49
CA LYS A 89 -4.47 -8.79 -10.76
C LYS A 89 -4.35 -10.02 -11.65
N VAL A 90 -3.56 -9.91 -12.72
CA VAL A 90 -3.31 -11.04 -13.63
C VAL A 90 -2.58 -12.18 -12.90
N ALA A 91 -1.58 -11.89 -12.07
CA ALA A 91 -0.87 -12.89 -11.28
C ALA A 91 -1.78 -13.58 -10.25
N LEU A 92 -2.64 -12.82 -9.57
CA LEU A 92 -3.61 -13.39 -8.63
C LEU A 92 -4.60 -14.32 -9.36
N ALA A 93 -5.11 -13.92 -10.52
CA ALA A 93 -6.04 -14.74 -11.30
C ALA A 93 -5.39 -15.98 -11.94
N THR A 94 -4.12 -15.90 -12.35
CA THR A 94 -3.44 -16.98 -13.10
C THR A 94 -2.56 -17.88 -12.25
N VAL A 95 -1.76 -17.32 -11.35
CA VAL A 95 -0.80 -18.05 -10.49
C VAL A 95 -1.44 -18.39 -9.15
N GLY A 96 -2.13 -17.43 -8.52
CA GLY A 96 -2.91 -17.69 -7.31
C GLY A 96 -4.15 -18.55 -7.59
N GLY A 97 -4.80 -18.27 -8.72
CA GLY A 97 -5.90 -19.06 -9.26
C GLY A 97 -7.09 -19.18 -8.30
N PRO A 98 -7.97 -20.18 -8.55
CA PRO A 98 -9.14 -20.41 -7.71
C PRO A 98 -8.80 -20.63 -6.23
N VAL A 99 -7.66 -21.26 -5.93
CA VAL A 99 -7.26 -21.59 -4.55
C VAL A 99 -7.10 -20.33 -3.70
N VAL A 100 -6.32 -19.35 -4.16
CA VAL A 100 -6.10 -18.11 -3.40
C VAL A 100 -7.38 -17.25 -3.38
N LEU A 101 -8.10 -17.20 -4.50
CA LEU A 101 -9.35 -16.43 -4.60
C LEU A 101 -10.41 -16.98 -3.63
N GLU A 102 -10.66 -18.28 -3.63
CA GLU A 102 -11.61 -18.93 -2.72
C GLU A 102 -11.16 -18.82 -1.26
N ALA A 103 -9.87 -18.98 -0.98
CA ALA A 103 -9.35 -18.79 0.36
C ALA A 103 -9.53 -17.34 0.85
N SER A 104 -9.47 -16.35 -0.03
CA SER A 104 -9.69 -14.95 0.34
C SER A 104 -11.12 -14.67 0.81
N VAL A 105 -12.13 -15.32 0.21
CA VAL A 105 -13.54 -15.12 0.60
C VAL A 105 -13.93 -15.98 1.81
N ASN A 106 -13.24 -17.10 2.01
CA ASN A 106 -13.42 -17.97 3.17
C ASN A 106 -12.55 -17.56 4.37
N PHE A 107 -11.82 -16.45 4.27
CA PHE A 107 -11.01 -15.95 5.36
C PHE A 107 -11.90 -15.68 6.59
N PRO A 108 -11.55 -16.22 7.78
CA PRO A 108 -12.37 -16.04 8.97
C PRO A 108 -12.57 -14.56 9.29
N THR A 109 -13.82 -14.09 9.21
CA THR A 109 -14.20 -12.84 9.85
C THR A 109 -14.29 -13.09 11.35
N PRO A 110 -13.59 -12.31 12.19
CA PRO A 110 -13.91 -12.31 13.62
C PRO A 110 -15.39 -11.97 13.75
N ARG A 111 -16.21 -12.94 14.17
CA ARG A 111 -17.59 -12.66 14.53
C ARG A 111 -17.54 -11.64 15.64
N ALA A 112 -18.09 -10.44 15.41
CA ALA A 112 -18.44 -9.57 16.50
C ALA A 112 -19.44 -10.35 17.36
N ASP A 113 -18.97 -10.82 18.51
CA ASP A 113 -19.82 -11.43 19.50
C ASP A 113 -20.86 -10.36 19.92
N PRO A 114 -22.17 -10.55 19.67
CA PRO A 114 -23.18 -9.56 20.05
C PRO A 114 -23.24 -9.36 21.58
N GLU A 115 -22.52 -10.19 22.36
CA GLU A 115 -22.49 -10.17 23.83
C GLU A 115 -21.30 -9.42 24.46
N ARG A 116 -20.61 -8.54 23.70
CA ARG A 116 -19.67 -7.57 24.29
C ARG A 116 -20.16 -6.12 24.18
N THR A 117 -21.38 -5.87 24.66
CA THR A 117 -21.80 -4.55 25.16
C THR A 117 -21.09 -4.27 26.49
N ASN A 118 -19.79 -3.99 26.42
CA ASN A 118 -19.05 -3.15 27.37
C ASN A 118 -17.72 -2.79 26.69
N LEU A 119 -17.83 -2.06 25.57
CA LEU A 119 -16.72 -1.25 25.10
C LEU A 119 -16.54 -0.13 26.13
N SER A 120 -15.43 -0.17 26.88
CA SER A 120 -14.83 1.08 27.31
C SER A 120 -14.69 1.96 26.07
N PRO A 121 -15.05 3.26 26.11
CA PRO A 121 -14.91 4.14 24.96
C PRO A 121 -13.46 4.12 24.48
N LEU A 122 -13.27 4.39 23.19
CA LEU A 122 -11.97 4.41 22.49
C LEU A 122 -10.89 5.25 23.21
N SER A 123 -11.33 6.15 24.10
CA SER A 123 -10.53 6.93 25.05
C SER A 123 -9.74 6.09 26.06
N ASP A 124 -10.23 4.91 26.47
CA ASP A 124 -9.59 4.06 27.49
C ASP A 124 -8.42 3.23 26.91
N ARG A 125 -8.34 3.12 25.57
CA ARG A 125 -7.21 2.51 24.85
C ARG A 125 -6.16 3.51 24.37
N LEU A 126 -6.38 4.81 24.58
CA LEU A 126 -5.44 5.89 24.25
C LEU A 126 -4.76 6.43 25.51
N ARG A 127 -4.35 5.55 26.43
CA ARG A 127 -3.42 5.97 27.49
C ARG A 127 -2.01 5.93 26.92
N THR A 128 -1.48 7.10 26.60
CA THR A 128 -0.04 7.28 26.51
C THR A 128 0.54 7.02 27.90
N ASP A 129 1.63 6.26 27.97
CA ASP A 129 2.45 6.12 29.15
C ASP A 129 3.12 7.47 29.41
N GLY A 130 2.39 8.36 30.10
CA GLY A 130 2.82 9.70 30.44
C GLY A 130 4.29 9.73 30.83
N GLY A 131 5.10 10.36 29.98
CA GLY A 131 6.50 10.61 30.23
C GLY A 131 6.67 11.35 31.55
N THR A 132 7.67 10.94 32.31
CA THR A 132 8.02 11.52 33.60
C THR A 132 8.25 13.04 33.45
N THR A 133 7.54 13.83 34.26
CA THR A 133 7.86 15.24 34.44
C THR A 133 9.13 15.34 35.27
N ALA A 134 10.23 15.73 34.62
CA ALA A 134 11.35 16.33 35.34
C ALA A 134 10.88 17.67 35.93
N GLU A 135 11.12 17.85 37.22
CA GLU A 135 10.73 19.05 37.95
C GLU A 135 11.47 20.28 37.40
N LYS A 136 10.75 21.41 37.33
CA LYS A 136 11.20 22.69 36.78
C LYS A 136 12.54 23.15 37.38
N GLY A 137 13.60 23.08 36.59
CA GLY A 137 14.71 24.03 36.65
C GLY A 137 14.31 25.31 35.92
N ASN A 138 14.23 26.40 36.66
CA ASN A 138 13.97 27.74 36.16
C ASN A 138 15.18 28.24 35.36
N GLU A 139 15.16 28.07 34.04
CA GLU A 139 16.02 28.81 33.12
C GLU A 139 15.17 29.32 31.96
N GLU A 140 15.13 30.65 31.85
CA GLU A 140 14.37 31.41 30.88
C GLU A 140 14.71 30.93 29.46
N ALA A 141 13.75 30.24 28.82
CA ALA A 141 13.84 29.92 27.41
C ALA A 141 13.86 31.23 26.63
N GLN A 142 15.07 31.66 26.23
CA GLN A 142 15.23 32.73 25.27
C GLN A 142 14.53 32.33 23.96
N PRO A 143 13.88 33.28 23.27
CA PRO A 143 13.33 33.04 21.95
C PRO A 143 14.48 32.61 21.04
N LEU A 144 14.44 31.40 20.48
CA LEU A 144 15.44 30.96 19.51
C LEU A 144 15.18 31.67 18.18
N GLY A 145 15.62 32.92 18.11
CA GLY A 145 15.32 33.84 17.04
C GLY A 145 16.14 35.13 17.15
N SER A 146 17.44 35.01 17.41
CA SER A 146 18.45 36.04 17.08
C SER A 146 19.86 35.53 17.42
N SER A 147 20.44 34.68 16.58
CA SER A 147 21.89 34.72 16.37
C SER A 147 22.09 35.19 14.95
N GLU A 148 22.41 36.47 14.84
CA GLU A 148 23.00 37.05 13.66
C GLU A 148 24.26 36.25 13.31
N TYR A 149 24.43 35.97 12.02
CA TYR A 149 25.62 35.38 11.39
C TYR A 149 25.93 33.94 11.82
N GLU A 150 25.68 32.97 10.94
CA GLU A 150 26.73 32.09 10.37
C GLU A 150 26.16 31.45 9.09
N GLU A 151 26.98 31.41 8.05
CA GLU A 151 26.66 30.68 6.82
C GLU A 151 26.29 29.24 7.17
N CYS A 152 25.16 28.76 6.67
CA CYS A 152 24.82 27.35 6.80
C CYS A 152 25.95 26.52 6.18
N GLU A 153 26.76 25.84 7.00
CA GLU A 153 27.91 25.05 6.53
C GLU A 153 27.51 23.97 5.52
N GLU A 154 26.28 23.47 5.60
CA GLU A 154 25.73 22.54 4.61
C GLU A 154 25.53 23.22 3.25
N CYS A 155 25.20 24.51 3.21
CA CYS A 155 25.15 25.26 1.97
C CYS A 155 26.56 25.53 1.40
N ALA A 156 27.58 25.70 2.25
CA ALA A 156 28.96 25.93 1.80
C ALA A 156 29.63 24.68 1.17
N LYS A 157 29.08 23.49 1.44
CA LYS A 157 29.51 22.20 0.86
C LYS A 157 28.84 21.90 -0.48
N LEU A 158 27.83 22.69 -0.87
CA LEU A 158 27.12 22.55 -2.14
C LEU A 158 27.82 23.40 -3.21
N SER A 159 27.65 23.01 -4.48
CA SER A 159 28.17 23.80 -5.61
C SER A 159 27.64 25.24 -5.57
N ASP A 160 28.49 26.18 -5.98
CA ASP A 160 28.26 27.63 -5.84
C ASP A 160 26.80 28.03 -6.16
N ASP A 161 26.18 28.64 -5.15
CA ASP A 161 24.84 29.23 -5.09
C ASP A 161 23.62 28.31 -4.88
N PHE A 162 23.77 26.99 -4.75
CA PHE A 162 22.61 26.12 -4.45
C PHE A 162 22.33 25.99 -2.93
N PRO A 163 21.11 26.28 -2.45
CA PRO A 163 20.78 26.15 -1.03
C PRO A 163 20.52 24.69 -0.61
N CYS A 164 20.82 24.34 0.64
CA CYS A 164 20.37 23.07 1.19
C CYS A 164 18.84 23.04 1.34
N PHE A 165 18.25 21.84 1.30
CA PHE A 165 16.80 21.65 1.39
C PHE A 165 16.17 22.33 2.64
N PRO A 166 16.76 22.23 3.85
CA PRO A 166 16.28 22.98 5.00
C PRO A 166 16.30 24.50 4.84
N CYS A 167 17.25 25.07 4.10
CA CYS A 167 17.30 26.52 3.89
C CYS A 167 16.27 27.00 2.87
N PHE A 168 15.97 26.20 1.84
CA PHE A 168 14.92 26.55 0.88
C PHE A 168 13.52 26.52 1.52
N ILE A 169 13.18 25.44 2.22
CA ILE A 169 11.82 25.27 2.77
C ILE A 169 11.51 26.23 3.92
N ASN A 170 12.53 26.66 4.67
CA ASN A 170 12.39 27.64 5.73
C ASN A 170 12.55 29.10 5.22
N GLY A 171 12.64 29.31 3.91
CA GLY A 171 12.74 30.64 3.31
C GLY A 171 14.04 31.38 3.63
N ARG A 172 15.10 30.66 4.03
CA ARG A 172 16.40 31.24 4.40
C ARG A 172 17.29 31.53 3.20
N LYS A 173 17.12 30.81 2.08
CA LYS A 173 17.82 31.01 0.80
C LYS A 173 16.93 30.64 -0.39
N GLU A 174 17.08 31.32 -1.51
CA GLU A 174 16.34 31.06 -2.75
C GLU A 174 17.17 30.22 -3.73
N LEU A 175 16.50 29.62 -4.73
CA LEU A 175 17.17 28.90 -5.81
C LEU A 175 17.83 29.89 -6.79
N PRO A 176 19.04 29.59 -7.30
CA PRO A 176 19.66 30.41 -8.33
C PRO A 176 18.83 30.36 -9.64
N LYS A 177 18.91 31.43 -10.44
CA LYS A 177 18.18 31.57 -11.72
C LYS A 177 18.87 30.86 -12.88
#